data_AF-A0A380TLB5-F1
#
_entry.id   AF-A0A380TLB5-F1
#
_cell.length_a   1.000
_cell.length_b   1.000
_cell.length_c   1.000
_cell.angle_alpha   90.00
_cell.angle_beta   90.00
_cell.angle_gamma   90.00
#
_symmetry.space_group_name_H-M   'P 1'
#
loop_
_entity.id
_entity.type
_entity.pdbx_description
1 polymer ?
#
loop_
_entity_poly.entity_id
_entity_poly.type
_entity_poly.pdbx_seq_one_letter_code
_entity_poly.pdbx_strand_id
1 'polypeptide(L)'
;MLSHVTSRTAVAACDEALSFIKWIESLGLRPPVMGIADDGEFVLEFIADQRRAVVSIDGTGALGYALLQQGCFVPGAESARTHAVDLPTDLADYLYAM
;
A
#
# COMPACT_ATOMS: atom_id res chain seq x y z
N MET A 1 23.07 3.47 19.76
CA MET A 1 22.44 2.16 20.08
C MET A 1 21.04 2.12 19.45
N LEU A 2 20.96 2.19 18.11
CA LEU A 2 19.71 2.36 17.34
C LEU A 2 19.58 1.38 16.16
N SER A 3 20.52 0.45 15.98
CA SER A 3 20.62 -0.40 14.78
C SER A 3 19.82 -1.71 14.83
N HIS A 4 19.12 -2.01 15.93
CA HIS A 4 18.36 -3.27 16.07
C HIS A 4 16.83 -3.11 15.98
N VAL A 5 16.28 -1.92 16.23
CA VAL A 5 14.83 -1.69 16.14
C VAL A 5 14.39 -1.47 14.69
N THR A 6 15.17 -0.72 13.91
CA THR A 6 14.96 -0.50 12.47
C THR A 6 14.98 -1.79 11.65
N SER A 7 15.72 -2.81 12.09
CA SER A 7 15.80 -4.08 11.35
C SER A 7 14.54 -4.96 11.48
N ARG A 8 13.79 -4.90 12.59
CA ARG A 8 12.59 -5.74 12.75
C ARG A 8 11.38 -5.15 12.05
N THR A 9 11.19 -3.84 12.18
CA THR A 9 10.06 -3.13 11.56
C THR A 9 10.17 -3.15 10.03
N ALA A 10 11.35 -2.92 9.48
CA ALA A 10 11.54 -3.00 8.02
C ALA A 10 11.34 -4.41 7.45
N VAL A 11 11.73 -5.46 8.19
CA VAL A 11 11.46 -6.85 7.78
C VAL A 11 9.96 -7.14 7.83
N ALA A 12 9.27 -6.73 8.90
CA ALA A 12 7.82 -6.87 9.00
C ALA A 12 7.10 -6.11 7.87
N ALA A 13 7.50 -4.86 7.59
CA ALA A 13 6.94 -4.06 6.50
C ALA A 13 7.15 -4.71 5.13
N CYS A 14 8.33 -5.32 4.89
CA CYS A 14 8.62 -6.06 3.67
C CYS A 14 7.73 -7.30 3.53
N ASP A 15 7.58 -8.10 4.60
CA ASP A 15 6.74 -9.30 4.61
C ASP A 15 5.25 -8.95 4.41
N GLU A 16 4.78 -7.87 5.05
CA GLU A 16 3.44 -7.34 4.89
C GLU A 16 3.21 -6.82 3.46
N ALA A 17 4.14 -6.04 2.91
CA ALA A 17 4.06 -5.55 1.54
C ALA A 17 4.02 -6.68 0.52
N LEU A 18 4.88 -7.70 0.67
CA LEU A 18 4.87 -8.86 -0.21
C LEU A 18 3.57 -9.66 -0.10
N SER A 19 3.04 -9.82 1.11
CA SER A 19 1.76 -10.50 1.33
C SER A 19 0.60 -9.73 0.70
N PHE A 20 0.59 -8.40 0.85
CA PHE A 20 -0.40 -7.53 0.23
C PHE A 20 -0.33 -7.59 -1.30
N ILE A 21 0.86 -7.55 -1.91
CA ILE A 21 1.03 -7.68 -3.37
C ILE A 21 0.45 -9.01 -3.88
N LYS A 22 0.77 -10.13 -3.23
CA LYS A 22 0.24 -11.44 -3.61
C LYS A 22 -1.28 -11.50 -3.53
N TRP A 23 -1.85 -10.87 -2.51
CA TRP A 23 -3.30 -10.80 -2.36
C TRP A 23 -3.94 -9.95 -3.47
N ILE A 24 -3.41 -8.76 -3.74
CA ILE A 24 -3.82 -7.92 -4.89
C ILE A 24 -3.79 -8.71 -6.20
N GLU A 25 -2.71 -9.44 -6.47
CA GLU A 25 -2.60 -10.29 -7.67
C GLU A 25 -3.68 -11.38 -7.70
N SER A 26 -4.00 -11.99 -6.55
CA SER A 26 -5.06 -13.00 -6.44
C SER A 26 -6.47 -12.44 -6.68
N LEU A 27 -6.67 -11.13 -6.48
CA LEU A 27 -7.90 -10.43 -6.83
C LEU A 27 -7.98 -10.08 -8.33
N GLY A 28 -6.95 -10.43 -9.11
CA GLY A 28 -6.85 -10.12 -10.54
C GLY A 28 -6.52 -8.64 -10.83
N LEU A 29 -6.14 -7.88 -9.80
CA LEU A 29 -5.72 -6.49 -9.94
C LEU A 29 -4.28 -6.41 -10.44
N ARG A 30 -3.93 -5.28 -11.08
CA ARG A 30 -2.55 -5.06 -11.54
C ARG A 30 -1.59 -4.98 -10.35
N PRO A 31 -0.41 -5.61 -10.43
CA PRO A 31 0.58 -5.48 -9.36
C PRO A 31 1.11 -4.04 -9.30
N PRO A 32 1.35 -3.50 -8.09
CA PRO A 32 1.94 -2.18 -7.93
C PRO A 32 3.45 -2.19 -8.22
N VAL A 33 4.01 -1.01 -8.43
CA VAL A 33 5.44 -0.77 -8.34
C VAL A 33 5.79 -0.57 -6.86
N MET A 34 6.80 -1.29 -6.36
CA MET A 34 7.24 -1.20 -4.98
C MET A 34 8.48 -0.30 -4.85
N GLY A 35 8.45 0.61 -3.88
CA GLY A 35 9.56 1.43 -3.43
C GLY A 35 9.70 1.39 -1.91
N ILE A 36 10.81 1.93 -1.41
CA ILE A 36 11.09 2.07 0.02
C ILE A 36 11.32 3.57 0.29
N ALA A 37 10.62 4.12 1.28
CA ALA A 37 10.79 5.49 1.73
C ALA A 37 11.98 5.62 2.70
N ASP A 38 12.45 6.86 2.91
CA ASP A 38 13.64 7.15 3.71
C ASP A 38 13.51 6.74 5.20
N ASP A 39 12.29 6.62 5.70
CA ASP A 39 11.94 6.18 7.04
C ASP A 39 11.80 4.64 7.18
N GLY A 40 11.95 3.91 6.07
CA GLY A 40 11.82 2.45 6.02
C GLY A 40 10.40 1.95 5.79
N GLU A 41 9.44 2.83 5.51
CA GLU A 41 8.11 2.43 5.02
C GLU A 41 8.19 1.90 3.60
N PHE A 42 7.40 0.88 3.30
CA PHE A 42 7.23 0.38 1.94
C PHE A 42 6.08 1.12 1.26
N VAL A 43 6.35 1.61 0.07
CA VAL A 43 5.39 2.36 -0.74
C VAL A 43 5.06 1.54 -1.99
N LEU A 44 3.77 1.27 -2.18
CA LEU A 44 3.23 0.54 -3.31
C LEU A 44 2.46 1.52 -4.19
N GLU A 45 2.96 1.80 -5.39
CA GLU A 45 2.32 2.70 -6.35
C GLU A 45 1.60 1.89 -7.44
N PHE A 46 0.28 2.05 -7.52
CA PHE A 46 -0.55 1.53 -8.60
C PHE A 46 -0.65 2.59 -9.70
N ILE A 47 -0.27 2.24 -10.92
CA ILE A 47 -0.19 3.17 -12.05
C ILE A 47 -0.97 2.61 -13.24
N ALA A 48 -1.97 3.36 -13.70
CA ALA A 48 -2.72 3.05 -14.92
C ALA A 48 -3.17 4.35 -15.61
N ASP A 49 -2.65 4.63 -16.81
CA ASP A 49 -2.95 5.84 -17.59
C ASP A 49 -2.91 7.14 -16.76
N GLN A 50 -4.09 7.71 -16.45
CA GLN A 50 -4.25 8.93 -15.66
C GLN A 50 -4.59 8.68 -14.19
N ARG A 51 -4.70 7.41 -13.78
CA ARG A 51 -5.00 7.00 -12.40
C ARG A 51 -3.73 6.56 -11.70
N ARG A 52 -3.58 7.04 -10.47
CA ARG A 52 -2.56 6.56 -9.54
C ARG A 52 -3.15 6.36 -8.17
N ALA A 53 -2.70 5.32 -7.47
CA ALA A 53 -2.95 5.14 -6.04
C ALA A 53 -1.63 4.79 -5.37
N VAL A 54 -1.45 5.26 -4.14
CA VAL A 54 -0.27 4.98 -3.33
C VAL A 54 -0.75 4.33 -2.05
N VAL A 55 -0.10 3.23 -1.67
CA VAL A 55 -0.32 2.53 -0.41
C VAL A 55 1.00 2.53 0.36
N SER A 56 0.98 2.88 1.65
CA SER A 56 2.14 2.79 2.55
C SER A 56 1.93 1.71 3.61
N ILE A 57 3.01 0.98 3.90
CA ILE A 57 3.07 -0.11 4.87
C ILE A 57 4.31 0.08 5.73
N ASP A 58 4.10 0.19 7.05
CA ASP A 58 5.13 0.48 8.03
C ASP A 58 5.51 -0.76 8.89
N GLY A 59 4.89 -1.92 8.64
CA GLY A 59 5.13 -3.15 9.39
C GLY A 59 4.42 -3.19 10.75
N THR A 60 3.43 -2.33 10.98
CA THR A 60 2.56 -2.36 12.16
C THR A 60 1.22 -3.06 11.91
N GLY A 61 0.99 -3.55 10.69
CA GLY A 61 -0.29 -4.08 10.22
C GLY A 61 -1.28 -3.01 9.76
N ALA A 62 -0.97 -1.73 9.95
CA ALA A 62 -1.77 -0.61 9.44
C ALA A 62 -1.41 -0.32 7.97
N LEU A 63 -2.40 0.13 7.22
CA LEU A 63 -2.23 0.50 5.82
C LEU A 63 -2.68 1.95 5.63
N GLY A 64 -1.75 2.80 5.20
CA GLY A 64 -2.04 4.14 4.72
C GLY A 64 -2.26 4.11 3.21
N TYR A 65 -3.16 4.93 2.68
CA TYR A 65 -3.31 5.03 1.22
C TYR A 65 -3.85 6.39 0.78
N ALA A 66 -3.55 6.74 -0.46
CA ALA A 66 -4.02 7.95 -1.12
C ALA A 66 -4.33 7.68 -2.60
N LEU A 67 -5.36 8.35 -3.12
CA LEU A 67 -5.86 8.20 -4.49
C LEU A 67 -5.62 9.51 -5.26
N LEU A 68 -5.16 9.43 -6.50
CA LEU A 68 -5.03 10.60 -7.36
C LEU A 68 -6.42 11.03 -7.88
N GLN A 69 -6.93 12.14 -7.38
CA GLN A 69 -8.20 12.72 -7.79
C GLN A 69 -7.97 14.15 -8.26
N GLN A 70 -8.43 14.46 -9.48
CA GLN A 70 -8.33 15.81 -10.06
C GLN A 70 -6.90 16.41 -10.03
N GLY A 71 -5.87 15.56 -10.17
CA GLY A 71 -4.47 15.97 -10.16
C GLY A 71 -3.85 16.11 -8.76
N CYS A 72 -4.55 15.77 -7.69
CA CYS A 72 -4.04 15.78 -6.32
C CYS A 72 -4.23 14.43 -5.63
N PHE A 73 -3.28 14.05 -4.77
CA PHE A 73 -3.46 12.87 -3.92
C PHE A 73 -4.40 13.23 -2.75
N VAL A 74 -5.49 12.49 -2.65
CA VAL A 74 -6.47 12.59 -1.58
C VAL A 74 -6.33 11.37 -0.68
N PRO A 75 -6.19 11.52 0.65
CA PRO A 75 -6.14 10.39 1.57
C PRO A 75 -7.37 9.49 1.44
N GLY A 76 -7.18 8.20 1.67
CA GLY A 76 -8.25 7.22 1.75
C GLY A 76 -9.32 7.57 2.78
N ALA A 77 -10.57 7.20 2.49
CA ALA A 77 -11.70 7.49 3.36
C ALA A 77 -11.75 6.60 4.61
N GLU A 78 -11.14 5.41 4.56
CA GLU A 78 -11.25 4.40 5.60
C GLU A 78 -9.89 4.04 6.19
N SER A 79 -9.87 3.55 7.43
CA SER A 79 -8.67 2.92 8.00
C SER A 79 -8.53 1.51 7.47
N ALA A 80 -7.35 1.16 6.97
CA ALA A 80 -7.09 -0.13 6.35
C ALA A 80 -6.06 -0.94 7.13
N ARG A 81 -6.06 -2.26 6.90
CA ARG A 81 -5.07 -3.19 7.46
C ARG A 81 -4.52 -4.10 6.37
N THR A 82 -3.24 -4.44 6.46
CA THR A 82 -2.54 -5.29 5.48
C THR A 82 -3.07 -6.73 5.41
N HIS A 83 -3.76 -7.18 6.46
CA HIS A 83 -4.40 -8.51 6.55
C HIS A 83 -5.93 -8.44 6.63
N ALA A 84 -6.54 -7.38 6.13
CA ALA A 84 -8.00 -7.31 6.00
C ALA A 84 -8.50 -8.36 5.00
N VAL A 85 -9.76 -8.80 5.19
CA VAL A 85 -10.42 -9.73 4.26
C VAL A 85 -10.76 -9.03 2.94
N ASP A 86 -11.07 -7.73 3.02
CA ASP A 86 -11.49 -6.89 1.92
C ASP A 86 -10.68 -5.59 1.89
N LEU A 87 -10.51 -5.02 0.69
CA LEU A 87 -9.96 -3.69 0.52
C LEU A 87 -10.97 -2.63 1.01
N PRO A 88 -10.50 -1.47 1.49
CA PRO A 88 -11.36 -0.30 1.63
C PRO A 88 -12.16 -0.04 0.36
N THR A 89 -13.43 0.33 0.50
CA THR A 89 -14.37 0.40 -0.64
C THR A 89 -13.87 1.35 -1.72
N ASP A 90 -13.39 2.53 -1.32
CA ASP A 90 -12.86 3.57 -2.21
C ASP A 90 -11.58 3.13 -2.92
N LEU A 91 -10.68 2.44 -2.24
CA LEU A 91 -9.48 1.87 -2.84
C LEU A 91 -9.84 0.76 -3.83
N ALA A 92 -10.73 -0.16 -3.45
CA ALA A 92 -11.18 -1.24 -4.31
C ALA A 92 -11.80 -0.71 -5.60
N ASP A 93 -12.79 0.19 -5.49
CA ASP A 93 -13.46 0.82 -6.63
C ASP A 93 -12.46 1.55 -7.54
N TYR A 94 -11.49 2.24 -6.93
CA TYR A 94 -10.48 2.97 -7.67
C TYR A 94 -9.53 2.04 -8.44
N LEU A 95 -9.12 0.92 -7.84
CA LEU A 95 -8.24 -0.08 -8.47
C LEU A 95 -8.96 -0.91 -9.53
N TYR A 96 -10.24 -1.26 -9.34
CA TYR A 96 -11.03 -1.95 -10.38
C TYR A 96 -11.38 -1.08 -11.58
N ALA A 97 -11.32 0.25 -11.41
CA ALA A 97 -11.53 1.21 -12.50
C ALA A 97 -10.23 1.59 -13.25
N MET A 98 -9.09 0.97 -12.93
CA MET A 98 -7.80 1.08 -13.64
C MET A 98 -7.68 0.09 -14.79
#